data_AF-A0A969AKU6-F1
#
_entry.id   AF-A0A969AKU6-F1
#
_cell.length_a   1.000
_cell.length_b   1.000
_cell.length_c   1.000
_cell.angle_alpha   90.00
_cell.angle_beta   90.00
_cell.angle_gamma   90.00
#
_symmetry.space_group_name_H-M   'P 1'
#
loop_
_entity.id
_entity.type
_entity.pdbx_description
1 polymer ?
#
loop_
_entity_poly.entity_id
_entity_poly.type
_entity_poly.pdbx_seq_one_letter_code
_entity_poly.pdbx_strand_id
1 'polypeptide(L)'
;MINRIVIELASEHLTPEEVDEVVWSAHRRDEAQSVEVLARMAGVPLALIAEKVAQYASIPSDGEEEEGGPGAPEGTIVALIRRFVSDRVDFIRIAKRALTIADLSWVLERAIGADEAPGFVGGKAAGMLLSYAILRDEGCCGTVRMPDTSFLLTDSYDTFKSHNGLDHLQDHKYKSIEEVRADFPAIREIFRNAEFPPLIVDLLRADLDRWGRRPLIVRSSSLLEDSFGAAFSGIYRSIFLRNQGSLEERLHDLLGAISEIYAGVFGPDAISYRGRRDLLDHDERMGIMIQPVVGSRHGRFFLPALAGVAFSRNDYRWSDRIRREDGLVRLVLGLGTHAVDRVGDYARMVPLSAPTMRPEGTAEEIIGTSQKQVDVVDMEAAGFRAVPVAEVLEAMRETGTADFVSIIDEDGALTTPVGTLVDVPSDRVCLTLTAS
;
A
#
# COMPACT_ATOMS: atom_id res chain seq x y z
N MET A 1 -50.46 -20.47 16.01
CA MET A 1 -51.35 -20.79 14.87
C MET A 1 -50.69 -20.41 13.55
N ILE A 2 -50.27 -19.16 13.36
CA ILE A 2 -49.52 -18.69 12.17
C ILE A 2 -48.27 -19.53 11.89
N ASN A 3 -47.42 -19.75 12.90
CA ASN A 3 -46.17 -20.51 12.72
C ASN A 3 -46.38 -21.95 12.22
N ARG A 4 -47.50 -22.58 12.60
CA ARG A 4 -47.81 -23.95 12.18
C ARG A 4 -48.29 -24.00 10.72
N ILE A 5 -49.12 -23.03 10.32
CA ILE A 5 -49.63 -22.89 8.96
C ILE A 5 -48.50 -22.55 7.99
N VAL A 6 -47.55 -21.70 8.39
CA VAL A 6 -46.37 -21.35 7.60
C VAL A 6 -45.48 -22.58 7.37
N ILE A 7 -45.24 -23.38 8.41
CA ILE A 7 -44.45 -24.62 8.29
C ILE A 7 -45.15 -25.65 7.39
N GLU A 8 -46.47 -25.84 7.56
CA GLU A 8 -47.27 -26.75 6.71
C GLU A 8 -47.21 -26.31 5.24
N LEU A 9 -47.44 -25.02 4.94
CA LEU A 9 -47.35 -24.48 3.57
C LEU A 9 -45.94 -24.55 2.98
N ALA A 10 -44.90 -24.25 3.77
CA ALA A 10 -43.52 -24.36 3.30
C ALA A 10 -43.18 -25.81 2.94
N SER A 11 -43.62 -26.79 3.74
CA SER A 11 -43.39 -28.21 3.45
C SER A 11 -44.14 -28.75 2.22
N GLU A 12 -45.23 -28.10 1.80
CA GLU A 12 -46.00 -28.47 0.61
C GLU A 12 -45.45 -27.83 -0.68
N HIS A 13 -44.74 -26.70 -0.57
CA HIS A 13 -44.38 -25.86 -1.72
C HIS A 13 -42.88 -25.63 -1.92
N LEU A 14 -42.04 -25.93 -0.92
CA LEU A 14 -40.59 -25.75 -0.98
C LEU A 14 -39.88 -27.08 -0.75
N THR A 15 -38.81 -27.29 -1.51
CA THR A 15 -37.81 -28.31 -1.26
C THR A 15 -36.98 -27.96 -0.01
N PRO A 16 -36.32 -28.93 0.64
CA PRO A 16 -35.39 -28.66 1.73
C PRO A 16 -34.31 -27.63 1.35
N GLU A 17 -33.81 -27.69 0.11
CA GLU A 17 -32.83 -26.74 -0.42
C GLU A 17 -33.40 -25.31 -0.49
N GLU A 18 -34.61 -25.13 -1.02
CA GLU A 18 -35.28 -23.82 -1.08
C GLU A 18 -35.61 -23.28 0.33
N VAL A 19 -35.91 -24.16 1.29
CA VAL A 19 -36.08 -23.76 2.70
C VAL A 19 -34.77 -23.25 3.28
N ASP A 20 -33.67 -23.95 3.05
CA ASP A 20 -32.34 -23.54 3.51
C ASP A 20 -31.93 -22.20 2.89
N GLU A 21 -32.13 -21.99 1.59
CA GLU A 21 -31.89 -20.70 0.91
C GLU A 21 -32.66 -19.55 1.56
N VAL A 22 -33.97 -19.74 1.83
CA VAL A 22 -34.79 -18.71 2.48
C VAL A 22 -34.30 -18.42 3.91
N VAL A 23 -33.89 -19.44 4.65
CA VAL A 23 -33.35 -19.29 6.02
C VAL A 23 -32.01 -18.55 5.99
N TRP A 24 -31.09 -18.92 5.10
CA TRP A 24 -29.81 -18.24 4.95
C TRP A 24 -29.97 -16.80 4.52
N SER A 25 -30.84 -16.53 3.55
CA SER A 25 -31.17 -15.18 3.09
C SER A 25 -31.78 -14.31 4.20
N ALA A 26 -32.66 -14.86 5.04
CA ALA A 26 -33.19 -14.15 6.20
C ALA A 26 -32.10 -13.88 7.26
N HIS A 27 -31.30 -14.89 7.59
CA HIS A 27 -30.21 -14.75 8.56
C HIS A 27 -29.16 -13.73 8.11
N ARG A 28 -28.78 -13.73 6.83
CA ARG A 28 -27.89 -12.72 6.26
C ARG A 28 -28.45 -11.32 6.38
N ARG A 29 -29.73 -11.10 6.06
CA ARG A 29 -30.35 -9.77 6.20
C ARG A 29 -30.29 -9.26 7.63
N ASP A 30 -30.59 -10.11 8.60
CA ASP A 30 -30.54 -9.76 10.01
C ASP A 30 -29.10 -9.41 10.45
N GLU A 31 -28.11 -10.20 10.07
CA GLU A 31 -26.72 -9.88 10.42
C GLU A 31 -26.15 -8.67 9.66
N ALA A 32 -26.56 -8.45 8.40
CA ALA A 32 -26.17 -7.25 7.66
C ALA A 32 -26.68 -5.97 8.34
N GLN A 33 -27.91 -6.00 8.87
CA GLN A 33 -28.49 -4.88 9.61
C GLN A 33 -27.76 -4.65 10.94
N SER A 34 -27.43 -5.72 11.66
CA SER A 34 -26.64 -5.69 12.89
C SER A 34 -25.25 -5.07 12.66
N VAL A 35 -24.53 -5.51 11.62
CA VAL A 35 -23.25 -4.91 11.20
C VAL A 35 -23.42 -3.43 10.86
N GLU A 36 -24.44 -3.07 10.09
CA GLU A 36 -24.72 -1.67 9.70
C GLU A 36 -24.93 -0.77 10.93
N VAL A 37 -25.71 -1.24 11.91
CA VAL A 37 -25.97 -0.51 13.16
C VAL A 37 -24.68 -0.33 13.95
N LEU A 38 -23.91 -1.39 14.16
CA LEU A 38 -22.65 -1.34 14.90
C LEU A 38 -21.63 -0.41 14.24
N ALA A 39 -21.51 -0.45 12.91
CA ALA A 39 -20.59 0.42 12.17
C ALA A 39 -20.93 1.91 12.29
N ARG A 40 -22.21 2.26 12.53
CA ARG A 40 -22.66 3.65 12.72
C ARG A 40 -22.57 4.14 14.16
N MET A 41 -22.51 3.23 15.12
CA MET A 41 -22.44 3.57 16.54
C MET A 41 -21.03 4.05 16.90
N ALA A 42 -20.97 5.22 17.54
CA ALA A 42 -19.72 5.71 18.13
C ALA A 42 -19.33 4.87 19.35
N GLY A 43 -18.03 4.69 19.56
CA GLY A 43 -17.49 3.97 20.73
C GLY A 43 -17.63 2.44 20.68
N VAL A 44 -18.08 1.87 19.57
CA VAL A 44 -18.02 0.41 19.37
C VAL A 44 -16.57 0.01 19.05
N PRO A 45 -15.98 -0.95 19.80
CA PRO A 45 -14.62 -1.42 19.56
C PRO A 45 -14.45 -2.03 18.16
N LEU A 46 -13.31 -1.77 17.53
CA LEU A 46 -12.92 -2.33 16.23
C LEU A 46 -13.01 -3.85 16.22
N ALA A 47 -12.52 -4.51 17.27
CA ALA A 47 -12.52 -5.97 17.37
C ALA A 47 -13.93 -6.57 17.30
N LEU A 48 -14.93 -5.91 17.92
CA LEU A 48 -16.32 -6.38 17.88
C LEU A 48 -16.93 -6.21 16.49
N ILE A 49 -16.65 -5.09 15.81
CA ILE A 49 -17.11 -4.88 14.44
C ILE A 49 -16.44 -5.88 13.50
N ALA A 50 -15.14 -6.11 13.64
CA ALA A 50 -14.38 -7.09 12.86
C ALA A 50 -14.96 -8.51 13.03
N GLU A 51 -15.24 -8.92 14.27
CA GLU A 51 -15.87 -10.21 14.57
C GLU A 51 -17.24 -10.32 13.88
N LYS A 52 -18.07 -9.29 13.96
CA LYS A 52 -19.41 -9.29 13.36
C LYS A 52 -19.39 -9.31 11.84
N VAL A 53 -18.44 -8.60 11.23
CA VAL A 53 -18.23 -8.63 9.78
C VAL A 53 -17.73 -10.02 9.34
N ALA A 54 -16.81 -10.63 10.08
CA ALA A 54 -16.32 -11.98 9.79
C ALA A 54 -17.43 -13.04 9.93
N GLN A 55 -18.27 -12.93 10.97
CA GLN A 55 -19.46 -13.77 11.14
C GLN A 55 -20.39 -13.66 9.93
N TYR A 56 -20.73 -12.42 9.53
CA TYR A 56 -21.57 -12.19 8.35
C TYR A 56 -20.93 -12.76 7.07
N ALA A 57 -19.63 -12.56 6.86
CA ALA A 57 -18.89 -13.07 5.70
C ALA A 57 -18.85 -14.61 5.63
N SER A 58 -19.03 -15.30 6.76
CA SER A 58 -19.07 -16.77 6.82
C SER A 58 -20.43 -17.37 6.49
N ILE A 59 -21.51 -16.57 6.44
CA ILE A 59 -22.85 -17.06 6.11
C ILE A 59 -22.91 -17.36 4.60
N PRO A 60 -23.37 -18.56 4.18
CA PRO A 60 -23.50 -18.92 2.77
C PRO A 60 -24.31 -17.87 1.98
N SER A 61 -23.83 -17.57 0.78
CA SER A 61 -24.53 -16.74 -0.21
C SER A 61 -25.22 -17.63 -1.23
N ASP A 62 -26.44 -17.28 -1.60
CA ASP A 62 -27.13 -17.85 -2.76
C ASP A 62 -26.30 -17.43 -4.00
N GLY A 63 -25.93 -18.39 -4.87
CA GLY A 63 -24.87 -18.25 -5.88
C GLY A 63 -24.94 -17.09 -6.89
N GLU A 64 -25.95 -16.23 -6.83
CA GLU A 64 -26.02 -14.96 -7.59
C GLU A 64 -24.95 -13.93 -7.15
N GLU A 65 -24.30 -14.13 -6.00
CA GLU A 65 -23.18 -13.30 -5.54
C GLU A 65 -21.82 -13.66 -6.14
N GLU A 66 -21.69 -14.79 -6.84
CA GLU A 66 -20.44 -15.14 -7.53
C GLU A 66 -20.15 -14.22 -8.74
N GLU A 67 -21.14 -13.44 -9.19
CA GLU A 67 -20.99 -12.42 -10.25
C GLU A 67 -20.69 -11.01 -9.68
N GLY A 68 -19.64 -10.88 -8.87
CA GLY A 68 -18.95 -9.59 -8.64
C GLY A 68 -19.76 -8.45 -8.01
N GLY A 69 -20.95 -8.74 -7.45
CA GLY A 69 -21.75 -7.79 -6.70
C GLY A 69 -21.31 -7.67 -5.23
N PRO A 70 -21.68 -6.59 -4.52
CA PRO A 70 -21.25 -6.38 -3.14
C PRO A 70 -21.67 -7.45 -2.11
N GLY A 71 -22.58 -8.38 -2.45
CA GLY A 71 -23.12 -9.47 -1.61
C GLY A 71 -23.91 -9.04 -0.37
N ALA A 72 -23.63 -7.86 0.16
CA ALA A 72 -24.38 -7.25 1.25
C ALA A 72 -25.25 -6.09 0.78
N PRO A 73 -26.28 -5.74 1.55
CA PRO A 73 -27.02 -4.49 1.36
C PRO A 73 -26.05 -3.30 1.23
N GLU A 74 -26.30 -2.43 0.25
CA GLU A 74 -25.46 -1.26 0.00
C GLU A 74 -25.27 -0.40 1.26
N GLY A 75 -26.30 -0.34 2.12
CA GLY A 75 -26.28 0.37 3.41
C GLY A 75 -25.18 -0.12 4.36
N THR A 76 -24.98 -1.44 4.46
CA THR A 76 -23.95 -2.08 5.28
C THR A 76 -22.55 -1.74 4.77
N ILE A 77 -22.32 -1.86 3.47
CA ILE A 77 -21.03 -1.56 2.85
C ILE A 77 -20.68 -0.09 2.98
N VAL A 78 -21.63 0.81 2.71
CA VAL A 78 -21.42 2.24 2.89
C VAL A 78 -21.14 2.59 4.35
N ALA A 79 -21.79 1.93 5.31
CA ALA A 79 -21.51 2.15 6.74
C ALA A 79 -20.07 1.76 7.11
N LEU A 80 -19.59 0.61 6.64
CA LEU A 80 -18.22 0.15 6.89
C LEU A 80 -17.17 1.01 6.17
N ILE A 81 -17.39 1.37 4.90
CA ILE A 81 -16.51 2.28 4.16
C ILE A 81 -16.39 3.63 4.89
N ARG A 82 -17.52 4.20 5.34
CA ARG A 82 -17.53 5.45 6.10
C ARG A 82 -16.87 5.35 7.46
N ARG A 83 -16.84 4.16 8.07
CA ARG A 83 -16.30 3.95 9.41
C ARG A 83 -14.79 3.72 9.43
N PHE A 84 -14.24 3.11 8.37
CA PHE A 84 -12.85 2.62 8.35
C PHE A 84 -12.05 2.98 7.10
N VAL A 85 -12.68 3.33 5.98
CA VAL A 85 -11.97 3.55 4.71
C VAL A 85 -11.88 5.02 4.37
N SER A 86 -13.02 5.67 4.10
CA SER A 86 -13.11 7.10 3.78
C SER A 86 -14.54 7.59 4.00
N ASP A 87 -14.70 8.81 4.50
CA ASP A 87 -15.99 9.48 4.69
C ASP A 87 -16.39 10.37 3.48
N ARG A 88 -15.52 10.44 2.47
CA ARG A 88 -15.71 11.28 1.28
C ARG A 88 -16.76 10.73 0.34
N VAL A 89 -17.70 11.59 -0.03
CA VAL A 89 -18.82 11.24 -0.91
C VAL A 89 -18.36 10.71 -2.27
N ASP A 90 -17.38 11.35 -2.91
CA ASP A 90 -16.88 10.92 -4.23
C ASP A 90 -16.18 9.56 -4.18
N PHE A 91 -15.43 9.28 -3.10
CA PHE A 91 -14.80 7.97 -2.90
C PHE A 91 -15.87 6.90 -2.67
N ILE A 92 -16.79 7.12 -1.72
CA ILE A 92 -17.87 6.18 -1.38
C ILE A 92 -18.73 5.86 -2.61
N ARG A 93 -19.01 6.85 -3.47
CA ARG A 93 -19.80 6.66 -4.70
C ARG A 93 -19.22 5.57 -5.61
N ILE A 94 -17.89 5.48 -5.71
CA ILE A 94 -17.20 4.49 -6.53
C ILE A 94 -16.99 3.21 -5.72
N ALA A 95 -16.48 3.34 -4.50
CA ALA A 95 -16.11 2.23 -3.65
C ALA A 95 -17.27 1.29 -3.31
N LYS A 96 -18.49 1.81 -3.10
CA LYS A 96 -19.67 0.96 -2.81
C LYS A 96 -20.07 0.01 -3.95
N ARG A 97 -19.54 0.23 -5.16
CA ARG A 97 -19.81 -0.61 -6.34
C ARG A 97 -18.72 -1.66 -6.58
N ALA A 98 -17.54 -1.49 -5.97
CA ALA A 98 -16.38 -2.33 -6.20
C ALA A 98 -15.98 -3.13 -4.95
N LEU A 99 -16.10 -2.54 -3.75
CA LEU A 99 -15.76 -3.20 -2.50
C LEU A 99 -16.89 -4.12 -2.05
N THR A 100 -16.53 -5.33 -1.69
CA THR A 100 -17.40 -6.35 -1.10
C THR A 100 -17.23 -6.38 0.42
N ILE A 101 -18.10 -7.11 1.11
CA ILE A 101 -17.90 -7.43 2.53
C ILE A 101 -16.62 -8.23 2.75
N ALA A 102 -16.26 -9.14 1.87
CA ALA A 102 -15.04 -9.93 2.02
C ALA A 102 -13.79 -9.02 2.02
N ASP A 103 -13.78 -7.98 1.18
CA ASP A 103 -12.71 -6.98 1.17
C ASP A 103 -12.64 -6.21 2.49
N LEU A 104 -13.80 -5.79 3.01
CA LEU A 104 -13.90 -5.05 4.26
C LEU A 104 -13.54 -5.91 5.47
N SER A 105 -13.94 -7.19 5.49
CA SER A 105 -13.50 -8.17 6.49
C SER A 105 -11.99 -8.31 6.48
N TRP A 106 -11.40 -8.45 5.29
CA TRP A 106 -9.95 -8.57 5.12
C TRP A 106 -9.20 -7.33 5.67
N VAL A 107 -9.76 -6.12 5.47
CA VAL A 107 -9.21 -4.89 6.05
C VAL A 107 -9.30 -4.90 7.57
N LEU A 108 -10.48 -5.23 8.12
CA LEU A 108 -10.73 -5.19 9.57
C LEU A 108 -9.89 -6.19 10.35
N GLU A 109 -9.67 -7.39 9.81
CA GLU A 109 -8.76 -8.40 10.37
C GLU A 109 -7.30 -7.91 10.49
N ARG A 110 -6.94 -6.89 9.72
CA ARG A 110 -5.57 -6.34 9.61
C ARG A 110 -5.48 -4.90 10.13
N ALA A 111 -6.57 -4.38 10.67
CA ALA A 111 -6.63 -3.03 11.21
C ALA A 111 -6.17 -3.02 12.67
N ILE A 112 -5.34 -2.04 13.01
CA ILE A 112 -4.90 -1.74 14.37
C ILE A 112 -5.47 -0.36 14.71
N GLY A 113 -6.39 -0.31 15.65
CA GLY A 113 -7.02 0.91 16.15
C GLY A 113 -6.84 1.05 17.66
N ALA A 114 -7.06 2.25 18.18
CA ALA A 114 -7.05 2.55 19.61
C ALA A 114 -8.45 2.47 20.24
N ASP A 115 -9.51 2.36 19.43
CA ASP A 115 -10.92 2.27 19.86
C ASP A 115 -11.46 3.50 20.59
N GLU A 116 -10.74 4.62 20.57
CA GLU A 116 -11.15 5.87 21.23
C GLU A 116 -11.95 6.80 20.30
N ALA A 117 -11.74 6.68 18.98
CA ALA A 117 -12.36 7.54 17.97
C ALA A 117 -12.54 6.80 16.64
N PRO A 118 -13.28 7.38 15.68
CA PRO A 118 -13.27 6.86 14.32
C PRO A 118 -11.87 6.84 13.71
N GLY A 119 -11.41 5.66 13.29
CA GLY A 119 -10.10 5.44 12.71
C GLY A 119 -10.22 4.98 11.27
N PHE A 120 -9.52 5.66 10.36
CA PHE A 120 -9.50 5.36 8.94
C PHE A 120 -8.16 4.74 8.54
N VAL A 121 -8.14 3.91 7.49
CA VAL A 121 -6.91 3.37 6.89
C VAL A 121 -6.06 4.43 6.17
N GLY A 122 -6.67 5.57 5.83
CA GLY A 122 -6.03 6.67 5.11
C GLY A 122 -6.00 6.51 3.59
N GLY A 123 -5.55 7.55 2.89
CA GLY A 123 -5.80 7.69 1.46
C GLY A 123 -5.00 6.78 0.55
N LYS A 124 -3.73 6.48 0.87
CA LYS A 124 -2.95 5.47 0.12
C LYS A 124 -3.55 4.08 0.25
N ALA A 125 -3.93 3.70 1.47
CA ALA A 125 -4.59 2.42 1.71
C ALA A 125 -5.93 2.33 0.98
N ALA A 126 -6.78 3.35 1.13
CA ALA A 126 -8.08 3.43 0.49
C ALA A 126 -7.97 3.37 -1.04
N GLY A 127 -7.03 4.11 -1.64
CA GLY A 127 -6.76 4.07 -3.07
C GLY A 127 -6.26 2.72 -3.56
N MET A 128 -5.37 2.07 -2.81
CA MET A 128 -4.88 0.72 -3.11
C MET A 128 -6.01 -0.30 -3.08
N LEU A 129 -6.83 -0.29 -2.02
CA LEU A 129 -7.97 -1.19 -1.84
C LEU A 129 -8.98 -1.03 -2.98
N LEU A 130 -9.35 0.21 -3.30
CA LEU A 130 -10.30 0.49 -4.38
C LEU A 130 -9.75 0.05 -5.74
N SER A 131 -8.47 0.34 -6.01
CA SER A 131 -7.84 -0.05 -7.28
C SER A 131 -7.77 -1.56 -7.43
N TYR A 132 -7.43 -2.28 -6.36
CA TYR A 132 -7.39 -3.75 -6.38
C TYR A 132 -8.77 -4.36 -6.62
N ALA A 133 -9.81 -3.85 -5.96
CA ALA A 133 -11.18 -4.31 -6.17
C ALA A 133 -11.63 -4.11 -7.62
N ILE A 134 -11.40 -2.92 -8.20
CA ILE A 134 -11.73 -2.64 -9.61
C ILE A 134 -10.97 -3.59 -10.56
N LEU A 135 -9.67 -3.80 -10.33
CA LEU A 135 -8.87 -4.69 -11.18
C LEU A 135 -9.33 -6.15 -11.09
N ARG A 136 -9.79 -6.58 -9.91
CA ARG A 136 -10.37 -7.91 -9.72
C ARG A 136 -11.62 -8.07 -10.60
N ASP A 137 -12.51 -7.09 -10.59
CA ASP A 137 -13.76 -7.12 -11.35
C ASP A 137 -13.53 -7.06 -12.87
N GLU A 138 -12.45 -6.41 -13.31
CA GLU A 138 -11.98 -6.39 -14.72
C GLU A 138 -11.29 -7.71 -15.14
N GLY A 139 -11.35 -8.77 -14.32
CA GLY A 139 -10.80 -10.09 -14.67
C GLY A 139 -9.29 -10.22 -14.49
N CYS A 140 -8.63 -9.29 -13.79
CA CYS A 140 -7.20 -9.41 -13.44
C CYS A 140 -6.97 -10.28 -12.18
N CYS A 141 -7.97 -11.09 -11.81
CA CYS A 141 -7.86 -12.08 -10.73
C CYS A 141 -6.65 -13.01 -10.96
N GLY A 142 -5.80 -13.14 -9.94
CA GLY A 142 -4.67 -14.08 -9.94
C GLY A 142 -3.37 -13.55 -10.56
N THR A 143 -3.42 -12.50 -11.41
CA THR A 143 -2.23 -11.81 -11.93
C THR A 143 -1.79 -10.66 -11.02
N VAL A 144 -2.76 -9.97 -10.41
CA VAL A 144 -2.50 -8.90 -9.43
C VAL A 144 -2.67 -9.45 -8.02
N ARG A 145 -1.75 -9.10 -7.12
CA ARG A 145 -1.81 -9.46 -5.70
C ARG A 145 -1.49 -8.26 -4.85
N MET A 146 -2.26 -8.09 -3.78
CA MET A 146 -1.90 -7.16 -2.71
C MET A 146 -0.91 -7.80 -1.73
N PRO A 147 0.11 -7.07 -1.26
CA PRO A 147 0.95 -7.52 -0.15
C PRO A 147 0.13 -7.74 1.13
N ASP A 148 0.60 -8.63 2.00
CA ASP A 148 0.05 -8.81 3.35
C ASP A 148 0.21 -7.51 4.16
N THR A 149 -0.85 -6.72 4.25
CA THR A 149 -0.80 -5.34 4.73
C THR A 149 -1.50 -5.22 6.07
N SER A 150 -0.85 -4.63 7.06
CA SER A 150 -1.53 -4.13 8.27
C SER A 150 -1.78 -2.64 8.16
N PHE A 151 -2.91 -2.20 8.72
CA PHE A 151 -3.37 -0.83 8.70
C PHE A 151 -3.41 -0.28 10.12
N LEU A 152 -2.44 0.55 10.49
CA LEU A 152 -2.54 1.35 11.70
C LEU A 152 -3.47 2.54 11.40
N LEU A 153 -4.65 2.51 12.01
CA LEU A 153 -5.72 3.46 11.73
C LEU A 153 -5.39 4.85 12.28
N THR A 154 -6.02 5.88 11.71
CA THR A 154 -5.77 7.29 12.06
C THR A 154 -6.07 7.65 13.52
N ASP A 155 -6.93 6.90 14.21
CA ASP A 155 -7.21 7.11 15.64
C ASP A 155 -5.99 6.77 16.50
N SER A 156 -5.18 5.79 16.08
CA SER A 156 -3.93 5.44 16.76
C SER A 156 -2.94 6.60 16.80
N TYR A 157 -2.94 7.48 15.78
CA TYR A 157 -2.14 8.71 15.77
C TYR A 157 -2.64 9.73 16.81
N ASP A 158 -3.96 9.86 16.95
CA ASP A 158 -4.56 10.78 17.92
C ASP A 158 -4.31 10.31 19.34
N THR A 159 -4.61 9.04 19.62
CA THR A 159 -4.32 8.42 20.92
C THR A 159 -2.82 8.48 21.25
N PHE A 160 -1.93 8.28 20.28
CA PHE A 160 -0.49 8.43 20.51
C PHE A 160 -0.12 9.85 20.97
N LYS A 161 -0.65 10.91 20.34
CA LYS A 161 -0.38 12.28 20.76
C LYS A 161 -0.93 12.54 22.16
N SER A 162 -2.18 12.18 22.42
CA SER A 162 -2.82 12.45 23.71
C SER A 162 -2.19 11.66 24.84
N HIS A 163 -1.79 10.40 24.59
CA HIS A 163 -1.04 9.57 25.54
C HIS A 163 0.27 10.24 25.99
N ASN A 164 0.92 10.99 25.10
CA ASN A 164 2.19 11.66 25.35
C ASN A 164 2.06 13.18 25.63
N GLY A 165 0.83 13.71 25.76
CA GLY A 165 0.60 15.15 25.98
C GLY A 165 1.06 16.05 24.82
N LEU A 166 1.08 15.54 23.60
CA LEU A 166 1.60 16.22 22.40
C LEU A 166 0.54 17.02 21.63
N ASP A 167 -0.70 17.10 22.13
CA ASP A 167 -1.79 17.79 21.43
C ASP A 167 -1.50 19.26 21.14
N HIS A 168 -0.71 19.91 22.01
CA HIS A 168 -0.26 21.30 21.85
C HIS A 168 0.55 21.54 20.56
N LEU A 169 1.13 20.50 19.95
CA LEU A 169 1.86 20.61 18.70
C LEU A 169 0.95 20.88 17.50
N GLN A 170 -0.38 20.73 17.63
CA GLN A 170 -1.32 21.06 16.56
C GLN A 170 -1.19 22.51 16.07
N ASP A 171 -0.87 23.45 16.98
CA ASP A 171 -0.70 24.87 16.65
C ASP A 171 0.62 25.17 15.91
N HIS A 172 1.56 24.22 15.88
CA HIS A 172 2.83 24.36 15.18
C HIS A 172 2.65 24.70 13.69
N LYS A 173 1.55 24.26 13.09
CA LYS A 173 1.23 24.52 11.67
C LYS A 173 0.97 25.99 11.33
N TYR A 174 0.76 26.86 12.34
CA TYR A 174 0.52 28.29 12.15
C TYR A 174 1.78 29.17 12.30
N LYS A 175 2.93 28.57 12.64
CA LYS A 175 4.21 29.27 12.71
C LYS A 175 4.74 29.58 11.30
N SER A 176 5.71 30.50 11.21
CA SER A 176 6.44 30.70 9.96
C SER A 176 7.23 29.45 9.57
N ILE A 177 7.50 29.26 8.27
CA ILE A 177 8.22 28.07 7.80
C ILE A 177 9.65 28.02 8.32
N GLU A 178 10.27 29.17 8.56
CA GLU A 178 11.57 29.30 9.19
C GLU A 178 11.57 28.77 10.62
N GLU A 179 10.57 29.15 11.43
CA GLU A 179 10.38 28.63 12.80
C GLU A 179 10.09 27.13 12.78
N VAL A 180 9.18 26.67 11.92
CA VAL A 180 8.86 25.25 11.75
C VAL A 180 10.13 24.44 11.46
N ARG A 181 10.99 24.92 10.55
CA ARG A 181 12.25 24.25 10.21
C ARG A 181 13.23 24.23 11.39
N ALA A 182 13.27 25.30 12.19
CA ALA A 182 14.14 25.38 13.36
C ALA A 182 13.68 24.46 14.50
N ASP A 183 12.37 24.34 14.71
CA ASP A 183 11.77 23.52 15.78
C ASP A 183 11.73 22.02 15.43
N PHE A 184 11.66 21.68 14.14
CA PHE A 184 11.43 20.31 13.69
C PHE A 184 12.45 19.26 14.22
N PRO A 185 13.77 19.54 14.31
CA PRO A 185 14.70 18.61 14.94
C PRO A 185 14.32 18.25 16.38
N ALA A 186 13.88 19.22 17.18
CA ALA A 186 13.44 18.97 18.55
C ALA A 186 12.14 18.16 18.59
N ILE A 187 11.19 18.47 17.70
CA ILE A 187 9.95 17.69 17.55
C ILE A 187 10.28 16.23 17.23
N ARG A 188 11.21 15.96 16.30
CA ARG A 188 11.61 14.58 15.98
C ARG A 188 12.18 13.84 17.19
N GLU A 189 12.98 14.51 18.02
CA GLU A 189 13.47 13.89 19.27
C GLU A 189 12.35 13.63 20.27
N ILE A 190 11.38 14.55 20.41
CA ILE A 190 10.20 14.34 21.26
C ILE A 190 9.44 13.08 20.82
N PHE A 191 9.13 12.97 19.52
CA PHE A 191 8.44 11.80 18.98
C PHE A 191 9.25 10.52 19.16
N ARG A 192 10.57 10.55 18.93
CA ARG A 192 11.43 9.36 19.10
C ARG A 192 11.41 8.81 20.53
N ASN A 193 11.25 9.68 21.53
CA ASN A 193 11.21 9.30 22.94
C ASN A 193 9.79 9.13 23.50
N ALA A 194 8.76 9.29 22.67
CA ALA A 194 7.36 9.11 23.06
C ALA A 194 6.98 7.62 23.09
N GLU A 195 6.05 7.27 23.98
CA GLU A 195 5.63 5.89 24.21
C GLU A 195 4.34 5.56 23.45
N PHE A 196 4.25 4.34 22.92
CA PHE A 196 3.03 3.87 22.28
C PHE A 196 2.09 3.23 23.32
N PRO A 197 0.76 3.39 23.18
CA PRO A 197 -0.20 2.70 24.04
C PRO A 197 0.03 1.17 24.03
N PRO A 198 -0.06 0.48 25.19
CA PRO A 198 0.24 -0.96 25.28
C PRO A 198 -0.53 -1.84 24.28
N LEU A 199 -1.82 -1.55 24.07
CA LEU A 199 -2.64 -2.27 23.09
C LEU A 199 -2.05 -2.24 21.68
N ILE A 200 -1.60 -1.07 21.23
CA ILE A 200 -0.99 -0.89 19.90
C ILE A 200 0.33 -1.66 19.81
N VAL A 201 1.14 -1.63 20.88
CA VAL A 201 2.41 -2.37 20.95
C VAL A 201 2.17 -3.87 20.83
N ASP A 202 1.18 -4.42 21.54
CA ASP A 202 0.86 -5.84 21.52
C ASP A 202 0.34 -6.31 20.16
N LEU A 203 -0.52 -5.52 19.52
CA LEU A 203 -1.01 -5.80 18.17
C LEU A 203 0.12 -5.76 17.12
N LEU A 204 1.01 -4.77 17.19
CA LEU A 204 2.18 -4.69 16.31
C LEU A 204 3.17 -5.83 16.56
N ARG A 205 3.30 -6.31 17.80
CA ARG A 205 4.12 -7.49 18.12
C ARG A 205 3.55 -8.75 17.47
N ALA A 206 2.22 -8.95 17.53
CA ALA A 206 1.56 -10.07 16.86
C ALA A 206 1.74 -10.04 15.33
N ASP A 207 1.66 -8.84 14.72
CA ASP A 207 1.94 -8.65 13.31
C ASP A 207 3.38 -8.99 12.93
N LEU A 208 4.36 -8.60 13.76
CA LEU A 208 5.76 -8.95 13.56
C LEU A 208 6.01 -10.47 13.61
N ASP A 209 5.32 -11.18 14.49
CA ASP A 209 5.37 -12.64 14.54
C ASP A 209 4.77 -13.25 13.26
N ARG A 210 3.61 -12.75 12.80
CA ARG A 210 2.97 -13.18 11.54
C ARG A 210 3.88 -12.97 10.32
N TRP A 211 4.55 -11.82 10.23
CA TRP A 211 5.41 -11.53 9.09
C TRP A 211 6.75 -12.28 9.11
N GLY A 212 7.15 -12.78 10.27
CA GLY A 212 8.46 -13.38 10.48
C GLY A 212 9.58 -12.37 10.20
N ARG A 213 10.72 -12.84 9.69
CA ARG A 213 11.91 -12.01 9.44
C ARG A 213 11.98 -11.40 8.04
N ARG A 214 10.84 -11.18 7.38
CA ARG A 214 10.82 -10.52 6.05
C ARG A 214 11.02 -9.02 6.21
N PRO A 215 11.86 -8.34 5.39
CA PRO A 215 11.95 -6.89 5.43
C PRO A 215 10.58 -6.23 5.33
N LEU A 216 10.40 -5.10 5.98
CA LEU A 216 9.14 -4.36 6.02
C LEU A 216 9.29 -2.99 5.38
N ILE A 217 8.19 -2.46 4.87
CA ILE A 217 8.04 -1.04 4.51
C ILE A 217 6.89 -0.46 5.33
N VAL A 218 7.16 0.64 6.01
CA VAL A 218 6.21 1.42 6.80
C VAL A 218 5.89 2.67 5.99
N ARG A 219 4.63 2.84 5.58
CA ARG A 219 4.21 3.89 4.64
C ARG A 219 3.16 4.76 5.31
N SER A 220 3.35 6.07 5.24
CA SER A 220 2.30 7.01 5.60
C SER A 220 1.05 6.82 4.73
N SER A 221 -0.13 6.95 5.31
CA SER A 221 -1.43 6.90 4.64
C SER A 221 -2.29 8.00 5.26
N SER A 222 -2.02 9.25 4.88
CA SER A 222 -2.75 10.42 5.39
C SER A 222 -4.18 10.46 4.84
N LEU A 223 -5.13 11.03 5.58
CA LEU A 223 -6.47 11.31 5.05
C LEU A 223 -6.44 12.23 3.82
N LEU A 224 -5.49 13.16 3.71
CA LEU A 224 -5.41 14.08 2.58
C LEU A 224 -4.92 13.42 1.28
N GLU A 225 -4.34 12.22 1.35
CA GLU A 225 -3.84 11.47 0.20
C GLU A 225 -4.95 10.92 -0.72
N ASP A 226 -6.20 10.87 -0.25
CA ASP A 226 -7.36 10.46 -1.06
C ASP A 226 -8.02 11.61 -1.84
N SER A 227 -7.42 12.81 -1.82
CA SER A 227 -8.04 13.99 -2.39
C SER A 227 -7.96 14.08 -3.91
N PHE A 228 -9.10 13.82 -4.56
CA PHE A 228 -9.35 14.22 -5.95
C PHE A 228 -9.09 15.73 -6.09
N GLY A 229 -7.92 16.10 -6.64
CA GLY A 229 -7.51 17.49 -6.86
C GLY A 229 -6.24 17.93 -6.12
N ALA A 230 -5.76 17.20 -5.11
CA ALA A 230 -4.48 17.47 -4.48
C ALA A 230 -3.64 16.19 -4.40
N ALA A 231 -2.67 16.06 -5.32
CA ALA A 231 -1.73 14.95 -5.28
C ALA A 231 -0.74 15.12 -4.11
N PHE A 232 -1.03 14.49 -2.97
CA PHE A 232 -0.12 14.42 -1.81
C PHE A 232 1.02 13.39 -1.99
N SER A 233 1.17 12.82 -3.20
CA SER A 233 2.19 11.82 -3.49
C SER A 233 3.59 12.38 -3.23
N GLY A 234 4.34 11.75 -2.32
CA GLY A 234 5.76 12.04 -2.09
C GLY A 234 6.07 13.09 -1.02
N ILE A 235 5.07 13.65 -0.33
CA ILE A 235 5.34 14.60 0.78
C ILE A 235 5.71 13.86 2.06
N TYR A 236 5.04 12.73 2.30
CA TYR A 236 5.23 11.91 3.49
C TYR A 236 6.10 10.69 3.18
N ARG A 237 6.87 10.26 4.18
CA ARG A 237 7.94 9.27 4.04
C ARG A 237 7.41 7.83 4.01
N SER A 238 8.17 6.97 3.33
CA SER A 238 8.10 5.51 3.51
C SER A 238 9.45 5.05 4.05
N ILE A 239 9.44 4.22 5.09
CA ILE A 239 10.65 3.77 5.79
C ILE A 239 10.76 2.27 5.61
N PHE A 240 11.88 1.82 5.09
CA PHE A 240 12.21 0.41 4.96
C PHE A 240 12.94 -0.09 6.19
N LEU A 241 12.55 -1.27 6.67
CA LEU A 241 13.13 -1.94 7.81
C LEU A 241 13.68 -3.30 7.38
N ARG A 242 14.91 -3.62 7.77
CA ARG A 242 15.50 -4.96 7.56
C ARG A 242 14.71 -6.07 8.26
N ASN A 243 14.04 -5.73 9.36
CA ASN A 243 13.25 -6.64 10.20
C ASN A 243 14.03 -7.91 10.64
N GLN A 244 15.28 -7.72 11.10
CA GLN A 244 16.19 -8.77 11.57
C GLN A 244 16.53 -8.60 13.05
N GLY A 245 16.96 -9.68 13.71
CA GLY A 245 17.28 -9.69 15.15
C GLY A 245 16.23 -10.40 15.99
N SER A 246 16.23 -10.09 17.29
CA SER A 246 15.20 -10.50 18.25
C SER A 246 13.87 -9.79 17.97
N LEU A 247 12.77 -10.33 18.50
CA LEU A 247 11.45 -9.71 18.35
C LEU A 247 11.41 -8.29 18.93
N GLU A 248 12.06 -8.06 20.07
CA GLU A 248 12.11 -6.76 20.72
C GLU A 248 12.92 -5.72 19.94
N GLU A 249 14.06 -6.10 19.34
CA GLU A 249 14.80 -5.19 18.45
C GLU A 249 13.98 -4.83 17.21
N ARG A 250 13.27 -5.81 16.63
CA ARG A 250 12.40 -5.58 15.46
C ARG A 250 11.21 -4.70 15.80
N LEU A 251 10.62 -4.88 16.98
CA LEU A 251 9.54 -4.06 17.50
C LEU A 251 10.01 -2.63 17.76
N HIS A 252 11.18 -2.46 18.38
CA HIS A 252 11.80 -1.16 18.57
C HIS A 252 12.03 -0.42 17.24
N ASP A 253 12.61 -1.09 16.25
CA ASP A 253 12.82 -0.54 14.90
C ASP A 253 11.49 -0.13 14.24
N LEU A 254 10.43 -0.94 14.40
CA LEU A 254 9.09 -0.66 13.86
C LEU A 254 8.43 0.55 14.53
N LEU A 255 8.43 0.61 15.85
CA LEU A 255 7.87 1.74 16.61
C LEU A 255 8.63 3.04 16.29
N GLY A 256 9.96 2.96 16.16
CA GLY A 256 10.79 4.10 15.74
C GLY A 256 10.42 4.62 14.35
N ALA A 257 10.15 3.72 13.38
CA ALA A 257 9.70 4.12 12.05
C ALA A 257 8.30 4.76 12.04
N ILE A 258 7.36 4.20 12.81
CA ILE A 258 6.01 4.76 12.98
C ILE A 258 6.09 6.16 13.59
N SER A 259 6.88 6.31 14.65
CA SER A 259 7.13 7.58 15.32
C SER A 259 7.74 8.64 14.40
N GLU A 260 8.73 8.27 13.58
CA GLU A 260 9.33 9.18 12.59
C GLU A 260 8.31 9.64 11.53
N ILE A 261 7.38 8.77 11.11
CA ILE A 261 6.29 9.15 10.19
C ILE A 261 5.33 10.13 10.86
N TYR A 262 4.93 9.88 12.11
CA TYR A 262 4.08 10.79 12.88
C TYR A 262 4.74 12.16 13.09
N ALA A 263 6.02 12.20 13.44
CA ALA A 263 6.78 13.44 13.53
C ALA A 263 6.76 14.21 12.20
N GLY A 264 6.87 13.50 11.07
CA GLY A 264 6.85 14.05 9.73
C GLY A 264 5.62 14.91 9.38
N VAL A 265 4.49 14.73 10.08
CA VAL A 265 3.30 15.59 9.96
C VAL A 265 3.61 17.05 10.30
N PHE A 266 4.51 17.27 11.26
CA PHE A 266 4.95 18.60 11.73
C PHE A 266 6.18 19.12 10.98
N GLY A 267 6.64 18.40 9.94
CA GLY A 267 7.80 18.77 9.16
C GLY A 267 7.56 19.98 8.25
N PRO A 268 8.63 20.72 7.90
CA PRO A 268 8.55 21.92 7.07
C PRO A 268 7.95 21.64 5.70
N ASP A 269 8.26 20.50 5.07
CA ASP A 269 7.74 20.16 3.75
C ASP A 269 6.23 19.87 3.78
N ALA A 270 5.77 19.14 4.81
CA ALA A 270 4.36 18.82 5.00
C ALA A 270 3.52 20.06 5.32
N ILE A 271 3.98 20.93 6.21
CA ILE A 271 3.31 22.19 6.53
C ILE A 271 3.33 23.14 5.33
N SER A 272 4.48 23.32 4.67
CA SER A 272 4.59 24.18 3.48
C SER A 272 3.69 23.71 2.34
N TYR A 273 3.57 22.40 2.14
CA TYR A 273 2.67 21.86 1.12
C TYR A 273 1.20 22.15 1.45
N ARG A 274 0.76 21.87 2.69
CA ARG A 274 -0.61 22.16 3.13
C ARG A 274 -0.93 23.65 3.03
N GLY A 275 0.01 24.52 3.42
CA GLY A 275 -0.14 25.98 3.26
C GLY A 275 -0.34 26.42 1.81
N ARG A 276 0.47 25.89 0.87
CA ARG A 276 0.32 26.19 -0.56
C ARG A 276 -0.97 25.68 -1.20
N ARG A 277 -1.69 24.78 -0.52
CA ARG A 277 -2.93 24.17 -1.01
C ARG A 277 -4.17 24.59 -0.24
N ASP A 278 -4.03 25.52 0.70
CA ASP A 278 -5.13 25.98 1.57
C ASP A 278 -5.72 24.84 2.43
N LEU A 279 -4.83 23.97 2.92
CA LEU A 279 -5.16 22.77 3.70
C LEU A 279 -4.56 22.79 5.12
N LEU A 280 -4.10 23.95 5.60
CA LEU A 280 -3.54 24.06 6.96
C LEU A 280 -4.60 23.83 8.03
N ASP A 281 -5.81 24.34 7.81
CA ASP A 281 -6.92 24.21 8.78
C ASP A 281 -7.60 22.85 8.72
N HIS A 282 -7.30 22.05 7.70
CA HIS A 282 -7.75 20.67 7.64
C HIS A 282 -7.16 19.88 8.81
N ASP A 283 -7.99 19.05 9.45
CA ASP A 283 -7.54 18.13 10.48
C ASP A 283 -6.74 16.99 9.83
N GLU A 284 -5.42 17.09 9.91
CA GLU A 284 -4.50 16.12 9.31
C GLU A 284 -4.30 14.95 10.26
N ARG A 285 -4.91 13.82 9.91
CA ARG A 285 -4.79 12.56 10.65
C ARG A 285 -4.02 11.54 9.81
N MET A 286 -3.09 10.84 10.47
CA MET A 286 -2.14 9.96 9.81
C MET A 286 -2.47 8.49 10.09
N GLY A 287 -2.93 7.77 9.07
CA GLY A 287 -2.89 6.30 9.06
C GLY A 287 -1.53 5.81 8.58
N ILE A 288 -1.21 4.55 8.84
CA ILE A 288 0.04 3.92 8.37
C ILE A 288 -0.25 2.54 7.79
N MET A 289 0.35 2.23 6.66
CA MET A 289 0.38 0.89 6.07
C MET A 289 1.73 0.23 6.37
N ILE A 290 1.70 -0.99 6.87
CA ILE A 290 2.90 -1.79 7.11
C ILE A 290 2.81 -3.05 6.26
N GLN A 291 3.84 -3.29 5.44
CA GLN A 291 3.85 -4.36 4.45
C GLN A 291 5.20 -5.07 4.46
N PRO A 292 5.27 -6.40 4.33
CA PRO A 292 6.47 -7.08 3.88
C PRO A 292 6.89 -6.55 2.51
N VAL A 293 8.17 -6.26 2.36
CA VAL A 293 8.76 -5.88 1.08
C VAL A 293 8.64 -7.07 0.13
N VAL A 294 8.10 -6.82 -1.06
CA VAL A 294 8.05 -7.82 -2.13
C VAL A 294 9.42 -7.92 -2.78
N GLY A 295 9.97 -9.14 -2.82
CA GLY A 295 11.27 -9.40 -3.42
C GLY A 295 11.87 -10.71 -2.95
N SER A 296 13.13 -10.92 -3.33
CA SER A 296 13.94 -12.08 -2.97
C SER A 296 15.31 -11.66 -2.44
N ARG A 297 15.93 -12.56 -1.69
CA ARG A 297 17.29 -12.34 -1.17
C ARG A 297 18.32 -12.81 -2.20
N HIS A 298 19.28 -11.94 -2.49
CA HIS A 298 20.42 -12.15 -3.37
C HIS A 298 21.69 -11.77 -2.59
N GLY A 299 22.41 -12.77 -2.06
CA GLY A 299 23.49 -12.55 -1.11
C GLY A 299 23.00 -11.79 0.14
N ARG A 300 23.55 -10.60 0.38
CA ARG A 300 23.14 -9.71 1.49
C ARG A 300 21.99 -8.76 1.14
N PHE A 301 21.59 -8.67 -0.13
CA PHE A 301 20.56 -7.73 -0.56
C PHE A 301 19.20 -8.41 -0.67
N PHE A 302 18.15 -7.67 -0.29
CA PHE A 302 16.77 -8.05 -0.53
C PHE A 302 16.10 -6.99 -1.41
N LEU A 303 15.58 -7.42 -2.55
CA LEU A 303 15.00 -6.56 -3.56
C LEU A 303 14.08 -7.35 -4.51
N PRO A 304 13.10 -6.71 -5.14
CA PRO A 304 12.41 -7.31 -6.29
C PRO A 304 13.32 -7.26 -7.53
N ALA A 305 13.08 -8.17 -8.48
CA ALA A 305 13.77 -8.16 -9.77
C ALA A 305 13.47 -6.87 -10.55
N LEU A 306 12.23 -6.41 -10.53
CA LEU A 306 11.82 -5.13 -11.12
C LEU A 306 10.78 -4.46 -10.23
N ALA A 307 10.82 -3.13 -10.20
CA ALA A 307 9.76 -2.31 -9.67
C ALA A 307 9.49 -1.13 -10.60
N GLY A 308 8.34 -0.49 -10.44
CA GLY A 308 7.97 0.59 -11.34
C GLY A 308 6.71 1.33 -10.97
N VAL A 309 6.44 2.35 -11.78
CA VAL A 309 5.20 3.14 -11.74
C VAL A 309 4.60 3.15 -13.13
N ALA A 310 3.30 2.89 -13.23
CA ALA A 310 2.55 2.97 -14.47
C ALA A 310 1.62 4.19 -14.46
N PHE A 311 1.48 4.82 -15.62
CA PHE A 311 0.59 5.94 -15.87
C PHE A 311 -0.37 5.53 -16.97
N SER A 312 -1.68 5.70 -16.75
CA SER A 312 -2.71 5.41 -17.74
C SER A 312 -2.70 6.37 -18.94
N ARG A 313 -1.91 7.45 -18.88
CA ARG A 313 -1.68 8.34 -20.01
C ARG A 313 -0.20 8.69 -20.13
N ASN A 314 0.29 8.74 -21.37
CA ASN A 314 1.66 9.12 -21.68
C ASN A 314 1.74 10.51 -22.31
N ASP A 315 2.24 11.47 -21.53
CA ASP A 315 2.56 12.83 -22.00
C ASP A 315 3.93 12.91 -22.73
N TYR A 316 4.80 11.92 -22.56
CA TYR A 316 6.12 11.86 -23.17
C TYR A 316 6.06 11.16 -24.54
N ARG A 317 5.77 11.94 -25.58
CA ARG A 317 5.55 11.45 -26.95
C ARG A 317 6.62 11.97 -27.91
N TRP A 318 7.79 11.34 -27.93
CA TRP A 318 8.87 11.68 -28.86
C TRP A 318 8.70 11.07 -30.27
N SER A 319 7.66 10.28 -30.49
CA SER A 319 7.34 9.65 -31.78
C SER A 319 5.83 9.55 -31.94
N ASP A 320 5.34 9.66 -33.19
CA ASP A 320 3.91 9.52 -33.52
C ASP A 320 3.36 8.12 -33.21
N ARG A 321 4.24 7.11 -33.14
CA ARG A 321 3.87 5.74 -32.74
C ARG A 321 3.49 5.63 -31.27
N ILE A 322 3.89 6.60 -30.45
CA ILE A 322 3.55 6.63 -29.03
C ILE A 322 2.18 7.28 -28.87
N ARG A 323 1.19 6.45 -28.52
CA ARG A 323 -0.18 6.87 -28.22
C ARG A 323 -0.28 7.36 -26.79
N ARG A 324 -1.03 8.45 -26.59
CA ARG A 324 -1.19 9.07 -25.27
C ARG A 324 -2.03 8.18 -24.36
N GLU A 325 -3.08 7.61 -24.92
CA GLU A 325 -4.13 6.82 -24.26
C GLU A 325 -3.66 5.43 -23.81
N ASP A 326 -2.56 4.91 -24.37
CA ASP A 326 -2.03 3.60 -24.00
C ASP A 326 -1.23 3.64 -22.70
N GLY A 327 -0.72 4.81 -22.31
CA GLY A 327 0.04 4.96 -21.07
C GLY A 327 1.55 4.70 -21.17
N LEU A 328 2.20 4.81 -20.02
CA LEU A 328 3.66 4.77 -19.85
C LEU A 328 3.99 3.98 -18.59
N VAL A 329 5.00 3.13 -18.65
CA VAL A 329 5.59 2.49 -17.47
C VAL A 329 7.01 3.02 -17.26
N ARG A 330 7.35 3.35 -16.02
CA ARG A 330 8.73 3.62 -15.56
C ARG A 330 9.20 2.40 -14.80
N LEU A 331 10.27 1.73 -15.24
CA LEU A 331 10.82 0.53 -14.62
C LEU A 331 12.24 0.77 -14.11
N VAL A 332 12.55 0.11 -13.00
CA VAL A 332 13.89 0.07 -12.38
C VAL A 332 14.19 -1.36 -11.90
N LEU A 333 15.48 -1.71 -11.86
CA LEU A 333 15.96 -2.84 -11.05
C LEU A 333 15.90 -2.44 -9.58
N GLY A 334 15.48 -3.35 -8.72
CA GLY A 334 15.41 -3.15 -7.27
C GLY A 334 14.16 -2.43 -6.81
N LEU A 335 14.23 -1.78 -5.64
CA LEU A 335 13.08 -1.13 -5.02
C LEU A 335 12.57 0.04 -5.88
N GLY A 336 11.25 0.25 -5.92
CA GLY A 336 10.60 1.19 -6.84
C GLY A 336 10.75 2.68 -6.49
N THR A 337 11.58 3.04 -5.52
CA THR A 337 11.82 4.41 -5.05
C THR A 337 12.33 5.31 -6.18
N HIS A 338 13.34 4.88 -6.94
CA HIS A 338 13.81 5.60 -8.14
C HIS A 338 12.78 5.70 -9.28
N ALA A 339 11.78 4.81 -9.33
CA ALA A 339 10.72 4.91 -10.34
C ALA A 339 9.70 6.02 -9.98
N VAL A 340 9.45 6.21 -8.68
CA VAL A 340 8.55 7.22 -8.12
C VAL A 340 9.22 8.59 -8.10
N ASP A 341 10.45 8.66 -7.57
CA ASP A 341 11.20 9.89 -7.45
C ASP A 341 11.71 10.34 -8.82
N ARG A 342 11.50 11.61 -9.14
CA ARG A 342 11.89 12.20 -10.43
C ARG A 342 13.30 12.80 -10.40
N VAL A 343 14.02 12.63 -9.31
CA VAL A 343 15.34 13.22 -9.08
C VAL A 343 16.32 12.08 -8.86
N GLY A 344 17.34 11.98 -9.72
CA GLY A 344 18.38 10.97 -9.58
C GLY A 344 18.59 10.16 -10.85
N ASP A 345 18.76 8.86 -10.66
CA ASP A 345 19.22 7.88 -11.65
C ASP A 345 18.14 7.49 -12.68
N TYR A 346 18.55 6.87 -13.79
CA TYR A 346 17.65 6.59 -14.92
C TYR A 346 16.64 5.49 -14.60
N ALA A 347 15.35 5.83 -14.69
CA ALA A 347 14.26 4.86 -14.76
C ALA A 347 13.84 4.65 -16.22
N ARG A 348 13.82 3.39 -16.67
CA ARG A 348 13.47 3.04 -18.04
C ARG A 348 12.03 3.42 -18.34
N MET A 349 11.85 4.32 -19.30
CA MET A 349 10.52 4.69 -19.81
C MET A 349 10.11 3.73 -20.92
N VAL A 350 8.98 3.05 -20.71
CA VAL A 350 8.39 2.05 -21.61
C VAL A 350 7.00 2.54 -22.05
N PRO A 351 6.88 3.15 -23.24
CA PRO A 351 5.57 3.49 -23.80
C PRO A 351 4.79 2.22 -24.11
N LEU A 352 3.59 2.06 -23.57
CA LEU A 352 2.81 0.82 -23.74
C LEU A 352 2.34 0.61 -25.19
N SER A 353 2.26 1.69 -25.99
CA SER A 353 2.01 1.67 -27.43
C SER A 353 3.18 1.11 -28.25
N ALA A 354 4.40 1.19 -27.73
CA ALA A 354 5.62 0.75 -28.41
C ALA A 354 6.69 0.32 -27.39
N PRO A 355 6.52 -0.83 -26.72
CA PRO A 355 7.33 -1.20 -25.55
C PRO A 355 8.84 -1.34 -25.81
N THR A 356 9.22 -1.69 -27.04
CA THR A 356 10.62 -1.84 -27.46
C THR A 356 11.27 -0.53 -27.89
N MET A 357 10.52 0.57 -27.99
CA MET A 357 11.02 1.85 -28.47
C MET A 357 11.90 2.55 -27.44
N ARG A 358 13.01 3.11 -27.90
CA ARG A 358 13.97 3.89 -27.12
C ARG A 358 14.06 5.33 -27.66
N PRO A 359 14.25 6.33 -26.79
CA PRO A 359 14.72 7.64 -27.24
C PRO A 359 16.19 7.60 -27.61
N GLU A 360 16.97 6.71 -26.97
CA GLU A 360 18.37 6.49 -27.25
C GLU A 360 18.51 5.71 -28.57
N GLY A 361 19.29 6.23 -29.52
CA GLY A 361 19.47 5.66 -30.85
C GLY A 361 20.74 4.83 -31.01
N THR A 362 21.72 4.97 -30.11
CA THR A 362 23.00 4.25 -30.17
C THR A 362 23.28 3.45 -28.90
N ALA A 363 24.17 2.44 -29.00
CA ALA A 363 24.61 1.65 -27.84
C ALA A 363 25.27 2.53 -26.76
N GLU A 364 26.09 3.49 -27.17
CA GLU A 364 26.76 4.44 -26.26
C GLU A 364 25.73 5.29 -25.49
N GLU A 365 24.70 5.81 -26.14
CA GLU A 365 23.63 6.56 -25.49
C GLU A 365 22.84 5.68 -24.51
N ILE A 366 22.56 4.42 -24.87
CA ILE A 366 21.87 3.46 -23.99
C ILE A 366 22.71 3.18 -22.74
N ILE A 367 24.00 2.94 -22.89
CA ILE A 367 24.92 2.68 -21.78
C ILE A 367 25.07 3.93 -20.92
N GLY A 368 25.20 5.12 -21.52
CA GLY A 368 25.27 6.40 -20.80
C GLY A 368 23.99 6.70 -20.03
N THR A 369 22.84 6.27 -20.57
CA THR A 369 21.50 6.52 -20.05
C THR A 369 20.88 5.25 -19.47
N SER A 370 21.67 4.48 -18.71
CA SER A 370 21.23 3.28 -17.97
C SER A 370 21.20 3.55 -16.47
N GLN A 371 20.39 2.80 -15.74
CA GLN A 371 20.40 2.83 -14.27
C GLN A 371 21.81 2.46 -13.76
N LYS A 372 22.33 3.25 -12.82
CA LYS A 372 23.66 3.13 -12.18
C LYS A 372 23.60 2.73 -10.71
N GLN A 373 22.51 3.05 -10.03
CA GLN A 373 22.25 2.83 -8.62
C GLN A 373 20.96 2.04 -8.44
N VAL A 374 20.99 1.07 -7.54
CA VAL A 374 19.87 0.19 -7.24
C VAL A 374 19.54 0.35 -5.77
N ASP A 375 18.28 0.65 -5.48
CA ASP A 375 17.79 0.67 -4.12
C ASP A 375 17.51 -0.75 -3.64
N VAL A 376 18.10 -1.10 -2.51
CA VAL A 376 18.01 -2.44 -1.89
C VAL A 376 17.76 -2.33 -0.40
N VAL A 377 17.22 -3.39 0.20
CA VAL A 377 17.33 -3.59 1.64
C VAL A 377 18.58 -4.42 1.92
N ASP A 378 19.56 -3.82 2.58
CA ASP A 378 20.75 -4.52 3.06
C ASP A 378 20.43 -5.30 4.34
N MET A 379 20.54 -6.62 4.27
CA MET A 379 20.19 -7.53 5.35
C MET A 379 21.27 -7.62 6.43
N GLU A 380 22.46 -7.09 6.16
CA GLU A 380 23.64 -7.20 7.04
C GLU A 380 24.14 -5.84 7.56
N ALA A 381 23.78 -4.73 6.90
CA ALA A 381 24.12 -3.37 7.33
C ALA A 381 22.88 -2.56 7.74
N ALA A 382 22.97 -1.22 7.65
CA ALA A 382 21.98 -0.26 8.16
C ALA A 382 20.60 -0.25 7.44
N GLY A 383 20.20 -1.33 6.75
CA GLY A 383 18.93 -1.44 6.05
C GLY A 383 18.93 -0.83 4.64
N PHE A 384 17.96 0.02 4.33
CA PHE A 384 17.77 0.57 2.98
C PHE A 384 18.95 1.43 2.52
N ARG A 385 19.40 1.19 1.28
CA ARG A 385 20.50 1.92 0.66
C ARG A 385 20.45 1.84 -0.86
N ALA A 386 20.99 2.87 -1.51
CA ALA A 386 21.39 2.83 -2.90
C ALA A 386 22.79 2.20 -3.02
N VAL A 387 22.96 1.24 -3.92
CA VAL A 387 24.24 0.61 -4.23
C VAL A 387 24.51 0.60 -5.73
N PRO A 388 25.78 0.58 -6.17
CA PRO A 388 26.11 0.46 -7.59
C PRO A 388 25.47 -0.78 -8.21
N VAL A 389 24.92 -0.63 -9.43
CA VAL A 389 24.30 -1.73 -10.18
C VAL A 389 25.19 -2.96 -10.30
N ALA A 390 26.50 -2.77 -10.50
CA ALA A 390 27.45 -3.85 -10.62
C ALA A 390 27.48 -4.76 -9.37
N GLU A 391 27.36 -4.19 -8.17
CA GLU A 391 27.35 -4.95 -6.91
C GLU A 391 26.08 -5.81 -6.80
N VAL A 392 24.94 -5.29 -7.27
CA VAL A 392 23.67 -6.03 -7.29
C VAL A 392 23.67 -7.12 -8.34
N LEU A 393 24.15 -6.82 -9.55
CA LEU A 393 24.26 -7.82 -10.62
C LEU A 393 25.18 -8.97 -10.22
N GLU A 394 26.26 -8.68 -9.50
CA GLU A 394 27.14 -9.69 -8.90
C GLU A 394 26.35 -10.60 -7.94
N ALA A 395 25.61 -10.01 -7.01
CA ALA A 395 24.79 -10.75 -6.06
C ALA A 395 23.66 -11.57 -6.72
N MET A 396 23.20 -11.16 -7.91
CA MET A 396 22.12 -11.81 -8.66
C MET A 396 22.61 -12.80 -9.73
N ARG A 397 23.92 -12.99 -9.93
CA ARG A 397 24.49 -13.82 -11.01
C ARG A 397 23.87 -15.21 -11.10
N GLU A 398 23.66 -15.86 -9.96
CA GLU A 398 23.17 -17.24 -9.87
C GLU A 398 21.65 -17.35 -10.03
N THR A 399 20.91 -16.25 -9.80
CA THR A 399 19.44 -16.24 -9.76
C THR A 399 18.77 -15.83 -11.07
N GLY A 400 19.58 -15.47 -12.09
CA GLY A 400 19.11 -15.13 -13.43
C GLY A 400 18.76 -13.64 -13.58
N THR A 401 19.55 -12.93 -14.39
CA THR A 401 19.35 -11.51 -14.74
C THR A 401 19.24 -11.27 -16.25
N ALA A 402 19.29 -12.33 -17.05
CA ALA A 402 19.43 -12.27 -18.51
C ALA A 402 18.32 -11.48 -19.21
N ASP A 403 17.11 -11.49 -18.66
CA ASP A 403 15.92 -10.86 -19.28
C ASP A 403 15.94 -9.32 -19.23
N PHE A 404 16.80 -8.73 -18.40
CA PHE A 404 16.79 -7.28 -18.17
C PHE A 404 18.15 -6.61 -18.33
N VAL A 405 19.15 -7.33 -18.83
CA VAL A 405 20.49 -6.82 -19.08
C VAL A 405 20.97 -7.17 -20.49
N SER A 406 21.95 -6.41 -20.97
CA SER A 406 22.66 -6.67 -22.22
C SER A 406 24.17 -6.69 -21.98
N ILE A 407 24.88 -7.50 -22.76
CA ILE A 407 26.34 -7.61 -22.70
C ILE A 407 26.94 -6.58 -23.64
N ILE A 408 27.93 -5.85 -23.16
CA ILE A 408 28.78 -4.94 -23.93
C ILE A 408 29.90 -5.79 -24.54
N ASP A 409 29.89 -5.94 -25.87
CA ASP A 409 30.95 -6.65 -26.58
C ASP A 409 32.25 -5.83 -26.68
N GLU A 410 33.28 -6.38 -27.32
CA GLU A 410 34.59 -5.72 -27.42
C GLU A 410 34.55 -4.46 -28.31
N ASP A 411 33.58 -4.37 -29.22
CA ASP A 411 33.36 -3.25 -30.12
C ASP A 411 32.40 -2.20 -29.52
N GLY A 412 31.89 -2.43 -28.29
CA GLY A 412 30.98 -1.55 -27.57
C GLY A 412 29.51 -1.69 -27.97
N ALA A 413 29.15 -2.71 -28.75
CA ALA A 413 27.76 -3.00 -29.08
C ALA A 413 27.05 -3.81 -27.98
N LEU A 414 25.73 -3.65 -27.92
CA LEU A 414 24.88 -4.36 -26.95
C LEU A 414 24.34 -5.63 -27.57
N THR A 415 24.56 -6.75 -26.88
CA THR A 415 24.09 -8.08 -27.29
C THR A 415 23.22 -8.70 -26.20
N THR A 416 22.26 -9.53 -26.62
CA THR A 416 21.40 -10.26 -25.68
C THR A 416 22.21 -11.39 -25.02
N PRO A 417 22.17 -11.54 -23.69
CA PRO A 417 22.82 -12.66 -23.01
C PRO A 417 22.27 -14.00 -23.51
N VAL A 418 23.16 -14.98 -23.71
CA VAL A 418 22.78 -16.37 -23.98
C VAL A 418 23.08 -17.20 -22.74
N GLY A 419 22.04 -17.64 -22.02
CA GLY A 419 22.19 -18.38 -20.76
C GLY A 419 22.48 -17.50 -19.55
N THR A 420 23.20 -18.04 -18.56
CA THR A 420 23.52 -17.34 -17.31
C THR A 420 24.77 -16.47 -17.45
N LEU A 421 24.79 -15.29 -16.82
CA LEU A 421 25.90 -14.32 -16.88
C LEU A 421 27.11 -14.67 -16.00
N VAL A 422 27.26 -15.94 -15.60
CA VAL A 422 28.26 -16.38 -14.62
C VAL A 422 29.69 -15.98 -15.03
N ASP A 423 30.01 -16.07 -16.33
CA ASP A 423 31.36 -15.81 -16.86
C ASP A 423 31.56 -14.38 -17.40
N VAL A 424 30.55 -13.50 -17.31
CA VAL A 424 30.64 -12.13 -17.85
C VAL A 424 31.08 -11.16 -16.75
N PRO A 425 32.14 -10.35 -16.95
CA PRO A 425 32.50 -9.27 -16.02
C PRO A 425 31.36 -8.26 -15.83
N SER A 426 31.12 -7.81 -14.59
CA SER A 426 29.99 -6.93 -14.26
C SER A 426 30.05 -5.55 -14.93
N ASP A 427 31.25 -5.08 -15.26
CA ASP A 427 31.51 -3.84 -16.02
C ASP A 427 31.17 -3.96 -17.51
N ARG A 428 31.01 -5.19 -18.01
CA ARG A 428 30.52 -5.48 -19.37
C ARG A 428 29.02 -5.77 -19.40
N VAL A 429 28.29 -5.55 -18.32
CA VAL A 429 26.84 -5.75 -18.25
C VAL A 429 26.13 -4.41 -18.10
N CYS A 430 25.17 -4.15 -18.98
CA CYS A 430 24.35 -2.94 -18.97
C CYS A 430 22.89 -3.28 -18.66
N LEU A 431 22.25 -2.55 -17.74
CA LEU A 431 20.81 -2.66 -17.52
C LEU A 431 20.05 -2.03 -18.69
N THR A 432 19.36 -2.86 -19.46
CA THR A 432 18.60 -2.42 -20.62
C THR A 432 17.09 -2.62 -20.45
N LEU A 433 16.66 -3.47 -19.51
CA LEU A 433 15.26 -3.78 -19.22
C LEU A 433 14.45 -4.03 -20.51
N THR A 434 15.03 -4.79 -21.45
CA THR A 434 14.40 -5.10 -22.73
C THR A 434 13.26 -6.09 -22.56
N ALA A 435 12.05 -5.71 -22.97
CA ALA A 435 10.96 -6.67 -23.16
C ALA A 435 11.35 -7.60 -24.33
N SER A 436 11.50 -8.89 -24.06
CA SER A 436 11.63 -9.92 -25.10
C SER A 436 10.30 -10.17 -25.81
#